data_AF-A0A1Q3LWD1-F1
#
_entry.id   AF-A0A1Q3LWD1-F1
#
_cell.length_a   1.000
_cell.length_b   1.000
_cell.length_c   1.000
_cell.angle_alpha   90.00
_cell.angle_beta   90.00
_cell.angle_gamma   90.00
#
_symmetry.space_group_name_H-M   'P 1'
#
loop_
_entity.id
_entity.type
_entity.pdbx_description
1 polymer ?
#
loop_
_entity_poly.entity_id
_entity_poly.type
_entity_poly.pdbx_seq_one_letter_code
_entity_poly.pdbx_strand_id
1 'polypeptide(L)'
;MTGITDDDNDTEWTGRPQDNPLYIAAAKIARQAYRAEHPPVNCWIDSVQEIDLYLDGLHRARVLTDKALAYVFDDSGNITDSFIYLRSETPFDAVEEYLGIGRIAEVRDDSNEGGGEISPRTRNMSERSARAFRKECPRAGEAGRYLRDAISTYKFFGGPVLQAGREWRGMIETALDALAHGDRKLARSTILMALTSMNKDLLLDWQMAWVDCARAAEALRRDLAAEADRP
;
A
#
# COMPACT_ATOMS: atom_id res chain seq x y z
N MET A 1 13.69 61.39 4.15
CA MET A 1 13.23 60.57 3.03
C MET A 1 13.21 59.14 3.53
N THR A 2 12.02 58.68 3.90
CA THR A 2 11.73 57.34 4.39
C THR A 2 11.82 56.34 3.25
N GLY A 3 12.52 55.23 3.50
CA GLY A 3 12.77 54.17 2.53
C GLY A 3 11.47 53.53 2.05
N ILE A 4 11.41 53.33 0.74
CA ILE A 4 10.49 52.40 0.09
C ILE A 4 11.16 51.04 0.22
N THR A 5 10.63 50.20 1.10
CA THR A 5 10.85 48.75 1.08
C THR A 5 9.48 48.11 0.91
N ASP A 6 8.90 48.29 -0.28
CA ASP A 6 7.97 47.33 -0.84
C ASP A 6 8.83 46.33 -1.63
N ASP A 7 9.37 45.34 -0.91
CA ASP A 7 9.70 44.07 -1.53
C ASP A 7 8.36 43.32 -1.64
N ASP A 8 7.57 43.72 -2.65
CA ASP A 8 6.44 42.95 -3.16
C ASP A 8 7.00 41.63 -3.68
N ASN A 9 7.09 40.64 -2.81
CA ASN A 9 7.37 39.27 -3.20
C ASN A 9 6.08 38.61 -3.70
N ASP A 10 5.38 39.29 -4.61
CA ASP A 10 4.25 38.80 -5.40
C ASP A 10 4.78 38.00 -6.59
N THR A 11 5.56 36.95 -6.31
CA THR A 11 5.87 35.97 -7.35
C THR A 11 4.62 35.11 -7.55
N GLU A 12 3.77 35.52 -8.48
CA GLU A 12 2.60 34.77 -8.92
C GLU A 12 3.02 33.32 -9.25
N TRP A 13 2.43 32.35 -8.55
CA TRP A 13 2.77 30.94 -8.73
C TRP A 13 2.34 30.47 -10.14
N THR A 14 3.31 30.09 -10.97
CA THR A 14 3.09 29.64 -12.35
C THR A 14 3.04 28.11 -12.51
N GLY A 15 3.19 27.36 -11.41
CA GLY A 15 3.08 25.90 -11.41
C GLY A 15 1.64 25.40 -11.32
N ARG A 16 1.45 24.09 -11.11
CA ARG A 16 0.10 23.54 -10.94
C ARG A 16 -0.50 24.06 -9.62
N PRO A 17 -1.80 24.39 -9.55
CA PRO A 17 -2.40 24.93 -8.33
C PRO A 17 -2.17 24.08 -7.07
N GLN A 18 -2.19 22.75 -7.20
CA GLN A 18 -1.95 21.80 -6.10
C GLN A 18 -0.51 21.80 -5.56
N ASP A 19 0.44 22.27 -6.36
CA ASP A 19 1.86 22.35 -6.01
C ASP A 19 2.22 23.73 -5.44
N ASN A 20 1.24 24.65 -5.37
CA ASN A 20 1.43 25.98 -4.82
C ASN A 20 1.81 25.90 -3.33
N PRO A 21 2.98 26.43 -2.91
CA PRO A 21 3.41 26.39 -1.51
C PRO A 21 2.41 27.02 -0.53
N LEU A 22 1.69 28.07 -0.95
CA LEU A 22 0.68 28.73 -0.12
C LEU A 22 -0.53 27.81 0.12
N TYR A 23 -0.94 27.08 -0.91
CA TYR A 23 -2.02 26.11 -0.81
C TYR A 23 -1.63 24.94 0.11
N ILE A 24 -0.41 24.40 -0.05
CA ILE A 24 0.12 23.33 0.81
C ILE A 24 0.20 23.79 2.27
N ALA A 25 0.67 25.02 2.51
CA ALA A 25 0.74 25.59 3.86
C ALA A 25 -0.65 25.76 4.48
N ALA A 26 -1.63 26.27 3.73
CA ALA A 26 -3.01 26.41 4.18
C ALA A 26 -3.65 25.04 4.50
N ALA A 27 -3.46 24.04 3.63
CA ALA A 27 -3.93 22.68 3.85
C ALA A 27 -3.29 22.04 5.10
N LYS A 28 -2.02 22.34 5.39
CA LYS A 28 -1.35 21.89 6.62
C LYS A 28 -1.96 22.54 7.87
N ILE A 29 -2.24 23.84 7.83
CA ILE A 29 -2.88 24.56 8.94
C ILE A 29 -4.29 24.02 9.19
N ALA A 30 -5.09 23.84 8.13
CA ALA A 30 -6.44 23.28 8.24
C ALA A 30 -6.45 21.89 8.90
N ARG A 31 -5.55 20.99 8.46
CA ARG A 31 -5.39 19.66 9.07
C ARG A 31 -4.99 19.73 10.54
N GLN A 32 -4.10 20.64 10.92
CA GLN A 32 -3.69 20.81 12.31
C GLN A 32 -4.83 21.33 13.19
N ALA A 33 -5.61 22.30 12.70
CA ALA A 33 -6.80 22.80 13.38
C ALA A 33 -7.84 21.68 13.57
N TYR A 34 -8.14 20.93 12.50
CA TYR A 34 -9.07 19.81 12.56
C TYR A 34 -8.64 18.75 13.56
N ARG A 35 -7.35 18.37 13.58
CA ARG A 35 -6.83 17.38 14.55
C ARG A 35 -6.90 17.87 16.01
N ALA A 36 -6.79 19.18 16.23
CA ALA A 36 -6.92 19.75 17.57
C ALA A 36 -8.37 19.67 18.09
N GLU A 37 -9.35 19.89 17.21
CA GLU A 37 -10.78 19.79 17.53
C GLU A 37 -11.26 18.32 17.56
N HIS A 38 -10.64 17.47 16.74
CA HIS A 38 -10.96 16.07 16.56
C HIS A 38 -9.71 15.21 16.79
N PRO A 39 -9.33 14.90 18.04
CA PRO A 39 -8.18 14.03 18.29
C PRO A 39 -8.36 12.65 17.65
N PRO A 40 -7.29 12.00 17.18
CA PRO A 40 -7.37 10.70 16.53
C PRO A 40 -7.51 9.59 17.57
N VAL A 41 -8.75 9.24 17.95
CA VAL A 41 -9.01 8.24 18.99
C VAL A 41 -9.27 6.87 18.39
N ASN A 42 -10.37 6.70 17.65
CA ASN A 42 -10.79 5.45 17.02
C ASN A 42 -11.10 5.72 15.55
N CYS A 43 -10.05 5.96 14.76
CA CYS A 43 -10.17 6.40 13.38
C CYS A 43 -9.03 5.92 12.50
N TRP A 44 -9.32 5.86 11.21
CA TRP A 44 -8.32 5.79 10.16
C TRP A 44 -7.98 7.18 9.65
N ILE A 45 -6.70 7.43 9.37
CA ILE A 45 -6.22 8.62 8.68
C ILE A 45 -5.56 8.17 7.37
N ASP A 46 -6.23 8.43 6.25
CA ASP A 46 -5.74 8.10 4.92
C ASP A 46 -4.99 9.30 4.31
N SER A 47 -3.71 9.11 4.07
CA SER A 47 -2.81 10.03 3.41
C SER A 47 -2.36 9.43 2.07
N VAL A 48 -1.79 10.25 1.18
CA VAL A 48 -1.47 9.87 -0.21
C VAL A 48 -0.75 8.52 -0.36
N GLN A 49 0.17 8.16 0.54
CA GLN A 49 0.95 6.91 0.49
C GLN A 49 0.78 6.02 1.74
N GLU A 50 0.10 6.53 2.76
CA GLU A 50 0.05 5.90 4.08
C GLU A 50 -1.36 5.96 4.65
N ILE A 51 -1.80 4.88 5.31
CA ILE A 51 -3.07 4.86 6.05
C ILE A 51 -2.76 4.45 7.48
N ASP A 52 -2.99 5.35 8.42
CA ASP A 52 -2.71 5.14 9.84
C ASP A 52 -3.98 4.80 10.60
N LEU A 53 -3.93 3.77 11.44
CA LEU A 53 -4.98 3.41 12.38
C LEU A 53 -4.65 3.92 13.77
N TYR A 54 -5.61 4.62 14.38
CA TYR A 54 -5.57 4.98 15.79
C TYR A 54 -6.68 4.25 16.53
N LEU A 55 -6.33 3.63 17.67
CA LEU A 55 -7.27 3.06 18.63
C LEU A 55 -6.96 3.61 20.02
N ASP A 56 -8.00 4.05 20.73
CA ASP A 56 -7.89 4.68 22.05
C ASP A 56 -6.83 5.80 22.13
N GLY A 57 -6.62 6.52 21.02
CA GLY A 57 -5.63 7.61 20.95
C GLY A 57 -4.21 7.17 20.60
N LEU A 58 -3.96 5.87 20.44
CA LEU A 58 -2.65 5.30 20.16
C LEU A 58 -2.55 4.87 18.70
N HIS A 59 -1.41 5.11 18.07
CA HIS A 59 -1.13 4.64 16.72
C HIS A 59 -0.89 3.13 16.73
N ARG A 60 -1.79 2.35 16.14
CA ARG A 60 -1.79 0.88 16.22
C ARG A 60 -1.31 0.19 14.96
N ALA A 61 -1.50 0.82 13.81
CA ALA A 61 -1.03 0.26 12.55
C ALA A 61 -0.79 1.36 11.51
N ARG A 62 0.16 1.10 10.61
CA ARG A 62 0.41 1.90 9.42
C ARG A 62 0.41 1.02 8.19
N VAL A 63 -0.36 1.40 7.19
CA VAL A 63 -0.35 0.75 5.88
C VAL A 63 0.41 1.61 4.89
N LEU A 64 1.46 1.05 4.30
CA LEU A 64 2.16 1.62 3.14
C LEU A 64 1.49 1.09 1.87
N THR A 65 0.65 1.93 1.24
CA THR A 65 -0.22 1.50 0.14
C THR A 65 0.55 1.16 -1.13
N ASP A 66 1.68 1.84 -1.33
CA ASP A 66 2.63 1.62 -2.43
C ASP A 66 3.43 0.32 -2.29
N LYS A 67 3.55 -0.22 -1.07
CA LYS A 67 4.30 -1.46 -0.76
C LYS A 67 3.41 -2.65 -0.44
N ALA A 68 2.09 -2.45 -0.38
CA ALA A 68 1.14 -3.44 0.11
C ALA A 68 1.47 -4.00 1.50
N LEU A 69 2.11 -3.19 2.34
CA LEU A 69 2.71 -3.60 3.61
C LEU A 69 2.01 -2.88 4.76
N ALA A 70 1.62 -3.63 5.78
CA ALA A 70 1.14 -3.08 7.04
C ALA A 70 2.18 -3.33 8.13
N TYR A 71 2.44 -2.32 8.96
CA TYR A 71 3.15 -2.43 10.23
C TYR A 71 2.16 -2.34 11.38
N VAL A 72 2.37 -3.15 12.41
CA VAL A 72 1.59 -3.14 13.65
C VAL A 72 2.47 -2.63 14.79
N PHE A 73 1.92 -1.75 15.61
CA PHE A 73 2.62 -1.10 16.71
C PHE A 73 2.10 -1.56 18.08
N ASP A 74 3.02 -1.65 19.05
CA ASP A 74 2.68 -1.77 20.47
C ASP A 74 2.24 -0.42 21.08
N ASP A 75 1.88 -0.44 22.36
CA ASP A 75 1.49 0.75 23.13
C ASP A 75 2.61 1.79 23.28
N SER A 76 3.87 1.39 23.04
CA SER A 76 5.04 2.26 23.07
C SER A 76 5.40 2.81 21.68
N GLY A 77 4.67 2.44 20.63
CA GLY A 77 4.91 2.85 19.25
C GLY A 77 6.02 2.07 18.55
N ASN A 78 6.46 0.93 19.10
CA ASN A 78 7.43 0.06 18.42
C ASN A 78 6.72 -0.90 17.47
N ILE A 79 7.35 -1.20 16.33
CA ILE A 79 6.85 -2.21 15.40
C ILE A 79 6.97 -3.59 16.06
N THR A 80 5.84 -4.24 16.29
CA THR A 80 5.81 -5.62 16.78
C THR A 80 5.67 -6.62 15.65
N ASP A 81 5.05 -6.22 14.55
CA ASP A 81 4.79 -7.12 13.43
C ASP A 81 4.62 -6.38 12.10
N SER A 82 4.67 -7.14 11.01
CA SER A 82 4.37 -6.65 9.68
C SER A 82 3.82 -7.74 8.77
N PHE A 83 2.88 -7.37 7.88
CA PHE A 83 2.30 -8.33 6.93
C PHE A 83 1.96 -7.68 5.59
N ILE A 84 1.92 -8.52 4.55
CA ILE A 84 1.48 -8.13 3.21
C ILE A 84 -0.03 -8.37 3.10
N TYR A 85 -0.77 -7.39 2.56
CA TYR A 85 -2.20 -7.55 2.27
C TYR A 85 -2.44 -7.75 0.77
N LEU A 86 -3.48 -8.50 0.45
CA LEU A 86 -3.81 -8.88 -0.94
C LEU A 86 -4.67 -7.80 -1.62
N ARG A 87 -4.65 -7.71 -2.96
CA ARG A 87 -5.53 -6.79 -3.73
C ARG A 87 -7.01 -7.13 -3.61
N SER A 88 -7.31 -8.35 -3.19
CA SER A 88 -8.67 -8.81 -2.91
C SER A 88 -9.19 -8.40 -1.53
N GLU A 89 -8.35 -7.74 -0.74
CA GLU A 89 -8.66 -7.17 0.57
C GLU A 89 -8.60 -5.65 0.49
N THR A 90 -9.22 -4.98 1.44
CA THR A 90 -8.94 -3.56 1.66
C THR A 90 -7.84 -3.42 2.72
N PRO A 91 -7.03 -2.35 2.67
CA PRO A 91 -6.04 -2.10 3.73
C PRO A 91 -6.71 -1.98 5.11
N PHE A 92 -7.93 -1.45 5.17
CA PHE A 92 -8.74 -1.35 6.38
C PHE A 92 -9.11 -2.72 6.94
N ASP A 93 -9.78 -3.55 6.13
CA ASP A 93 -10.28 -4.86 6.58
C ASP A 93 -9.11 -5.79 6.94
N ALA A 94 -8.01 -5.74 6.17
CA ALA A 94 -6.84 -6.58 6.42
C ALA A 94 -6.21 -6.31 7.80
N VAL A 95 -6.10 -5.03 8.19
CA VAL A 95 -5.58 -4.66 9.52
C VAL A 95 -6.60 -4.92 10.62
N GLU A 96 -7.88 -4.61 10.39
CA GLU A 96 -8.94 -4.86 11.38
C GLU A 96 -9.04 -6.36 11.71
N GLU A 97 -8.99 -7.23 10.69
CA GLU A 97 -8.94 -8.69 10.86
C GLU A 97 -7.66 -9.13 11.58
N TYR A 98 -6.50 -8.57 11.21
CA TYR A 98 -5.22 -8.90 11.83
C TYR A 98 -5.21 -8.61 13.34
N LEU A 99 -5.75 -7.45 13.73
CA LEU A 99 -5.82 -7.03 15.13
C LEU A 99 -6.99 -7.67 15.89
N GLY A 100 -7.89 -8.37 15.20
CA GLY A 100 -9.09 -8.97 15.80
C GLY A 100 -10.10 -7.92 16.30
N ILE A 101 -10.15 -6.74 15.66
CA ILE A 101 -11.02 -5.63 16.07
C ILE A 101 -12.24 -5.51 15.15
N GLY A 102 -13.26 -4.81 15.64
CA GLY A 102 -14.42 -4.44 14.83
C GLY A 102 -14.11 -3.34 13.80
N ARG A 103 -15.05 -3.15 12.88
CA ARG A 103 -14.97 -2.12 11.84
C ARG A 103 -14.86 -0.72 12.44
N ILE A 104 -13.82 0.02 12.07
CA ILE A 104 -13.68 1.43 12.40
C ILE A 104 -14.41 2.26 11.36
N ALA A 105 -15.48 2.94 11.79
CA ALA A 105 -16.36 3.70 10.91
C ALA A 105 -15.73 5.02 10.44
N GLU A 106 -14.92 5.64 11.30
CA GLU A 106 -14.32 6.94 11.03
C GLU A 106 -13.07 6.78 10.16
N VAL A 107 -13.13 7.32 8.95
CA VAL A 107 -12.01 7.38 8.01
C VAL A 107 -11.85 8.83 7.60
N ARG A 108 -10.67 9.39 7.86
CA ARG A 108 -10.33 10.78 7.56
C ARG A 108 -9.46 10.83 6.31
N ASP A 109 -9.73 11.79 5.43
CA ASP A 109 -8.96 12.02 4.23
C ASP A 109 -7.96 13.16 4.47
N ASP A 110 -6.72 12.81 4.78
CA ASP A 110 -5.62 13.75 5.07
C ASP A 110 -4.88 14.20 3.81
N SER A 111 -5.43 13.93 2.62
CA SER A 111 -4.95 14.53 1.38
C SER A 111 -5.13 16.05 1.40
N ASN A 112 -4.44 16.74 0.48
CA ASN A 112 -4.60 18.20 0.34
C ASN A 112 -6.05 18.59 -0.01
N GLU A 113 -6.79 17.69 -0.65
CA GLU A 113 -8.18 17.89 -1.08
C GLU A 113 -9.17 17.56 0.04
N GLY A 114 -8.87 16.54 0.86
CA GLY A 114 -9.73 16.09 1.95
C GLY A 114 -9.63 16.91 3.24
N GLY A 115 -8.54 17.67 3.43
CA GLY A 115 -8.40 18.62 4.54
C GLY A 115 -8.34 17.97 5.93
N GLY A 116 -8.23 16.64 6.03
CA GLY A 116 -8.27 15.87 7.27
C GLY A 116 -9.69 15.50 7.72
N GLU A 117 -10.72 15.84 6.94
CA GLU A 117 -12.12 15.61 7.30
C GLU A 117 -12.53 14.14 7.13
N ILE A 118 -13.58 13.74 7.87
CA ILE A 118 -14.18 12.41 7.74
C ILE A 118 -14.76 12.24 6.33
N SER A 119 -14.26 11.24 5.60
CA SER A 119 -14.64 10.94 4.23
C SER A 119 -14.97 9.45 4.08
N PRO A 120 -16.25 9.09 3.86
CA PRO A 120 -16.62 7.71 3.57
C PRO A 120 -16.13 7.25 2.19
N ARG A 121 -15.74 8.19 1.31
CA ARG A 121 -15.34 7.91 -0.07
C ARG A 121 -14.12 7.00 -0.11
N THR A 122 -13.14 7.25 0.74
CA THR A 122 -11.84 6.59 0.71
C THR A 122 -11.95 5.08 0.93
N ARG A 123 -12.61 4.66 2.02
CA ARG A 123 -12.89 3.25 2.27
C ARG A 123 -13.81 2.63 1.22
N ASN A 124 -14.86 3.34 0.81
CA ASN A 124 -15.80 2.84 -0.22
C ASN A 124 -15.13 2.57 -1.57
N MET A 125 -14.15 3.38 -1.97
CA MET A 125 -13.37 3.14 -3.19
C MET A 125 -12.49 1.91 -3.04
N SER A 126 -11.75 1.78 -1.94
CA SER A 126 -10.91 0.60 -1.66
C SER A 126 -11.73 -0.70 -1.65
N GLU A 127 -12.88 -0.70 -0.99
CA GLU A 127 -13.80 -1.85 -0.98
C GLU A 127 -14.34 -2.19 -2.37
N ARG A 128 -14.68 -1.17 -3.19
CA ARG A 128 -15.13 -1.38 -4.56
C ARG A 128 -14.03 -2.05 -5.40
N SER A 129 -12.80 -1.58 -5.27
CA SER A 129 -11.64 -2.13 -5.98
C SER A 129 -11.37 -3.57 -5.57
N ALA A 130 -11.37 -3.88 -4.26
CA ALA A 130 -11.18 -5.23 -3.75
C ALA A 130 -12.27 -6.20 -4.24
N ARG A 131 -13.53 -5.78 -4.21
CA ARG A 131 -14.67 -6.56 -4.74
C ARG A 131 -14.56 -6.81 -6.25
N ALA A 132 -14.18 -5.79 -7.02
CA ALA A 132 -13.97 -5.91 -8.46
C ALA A 132 -12.84 -6.91 -8.77
N PHE A 133 -11.71 -6.79 -8.08
CA PHE A 133 -10.60 -7.71 -8.22
C PHE A 133 -11.00 -9.16 -7.89
N ARG A 134 -11.72 -9.37 -6.78
CA ARG A 134 -12.20 -10.71 -6.39
C ARG A 134 -13.16 -11.32 -7.41
N LYS A 135 -14.01 -10.51 -8.04
CA LYS A 135 -14.93 -10.96 -9.11
C LYS A 135 -14.17 -11.46 -10.34
N GLU A 136 -13.06 -10.81 -10.68
CA GLU A 136 -12.22 -11.18 -11.83
C GLU A 136 -11.19 -12.28 -11.50
N CYS A 137 -10.82 -12.42 -10.23
CA CYS A 137 -9.74 -13.28 -9.78
C CYS A 137 -10.14 -14.13 -8.56
N PRO A 138 -10.59 -15.38 -8.79
CA PRO A 138 -10.82 -16.34 -7.72
C PRO A 138 -9.55 -16.61 -6.91
N ARG A 139 -9.70 -17.00 -5.64
CA ARG A 139 -8.58 -17.26 -4.70
C ARG A 139 -7.48 -18.14 -5.30
N ALA A 140 -7.86 -19.28 -5.89
CA ALA A 140 -6.91 -20.22 -6.48
C ALA A 140 -6.06 -19.65 -7.64
N GLY A 141 -6.53 -18.58 -8.31
CA GLY A 141 -5.82 -17.94 -9.42
C GLY A 141 -5.07 -16.67 -9.04
N GLU A 142 -5.16 -16.24 -7.78
CA GLU A 142 -4.70 -14.93 -7.32
C GLU A 142 -3.17 -14.81 -7.34
N ALA A 143 -2.45 -15.81 -6.84
CA ALA A 143 -0.99 -15.84 -6.91
C ALA A 143 -0.48 -15.77 -8.37
N GLY A 144 -1.05 -16.57 -9.27
CA GLY A 144 -0.70 -16.55 -10.69
C GLY A 144 -1.09 -15.26 -11.41
N ARG A 145 -2.11 -14.54 -10.94
CA ARG A 145 -2.43 -13.19 -11.43
C ARG A 145 -1.34 -12.20 -11.05
N TYR A 146 -0.91 -12.19 -9.79
CA TYR A 146 0.15 -11.29 -9.34
C TYR A 146 1.46 -11.50 -10.09
N LEU A 147 1.90 -12.76 -10.30
CA LEU A 147 3.14 -13.02 -11.04
C LEU A 147 3.10 -12.52 -12.49
N ARG A 148 1.93 -12.63 -13.16
CA ARG A 148 1.75 -12.09 -14.51
C ARG A 148 1.76 -10.56 -14.52
N ASP A 149 1.11 -9.94 -13.54
CA ASP A 149 1.13 -8.49 -13.36
C ASP A 149 2.57 -8.00 -13.08
N ALA A 150 3.35 -8.71 -12.26
CA ALA A 150 4.76 -8.42 -12.00
C ALA A 150 5.61 -8.44 -13.28
N ILE A 151 5.47 -9.49 -14.12
CA ILE A 151 6.17 -9.57 -15.41
C ILE A 151 5.74 -8.41 -16.33
N SER A 152 4.45 -8.07 -16.37
CA SER A 152 3.91 -6.99 -17.19
C SER A 152 4.52 -5.64 -16.78
N THR A 153 4.50 -5.35 -15.48
CA THR A 153 5.06 -4.12 -14.92
C THR A 153 6.56 -4.03 -15.18
N TYR A 154 7.30 -5.10 -14.92
CA TYR A 154 8.73 -5.15 -15.19
C TYR A 154 9.09 -4.90 -16.67
N LYS A 155 8.28 -5.43 -17.61
CA LYS A 155 8.46 -5.16 -19.05
C LYS A 155 8.22 -3.69 -19.41
N PHE A 156 7.19 -3.09 -18.80
CA PHE A 156 6.81 -1.70 -19.07
C PHE A 156 7.94 -0.72 -18.74
N PHE A 157 8.66 -0.96 -17.64
CA PHE A 157 9.78 -0.14 -17.19
C PHE A 157 11.15 -0.53 -17.81
N GLY A 158 11.16 -1.25 -18.95
CA GLY A 158 12.40 -1.52 -19.69
C GLY A 158 13.35 -2.53 -19.01
N GLY A 159 12.86 -3.30 -18.03
CA GLY A 159 13.64 -4.28 -17.29
C GLY A 159 14.50 -5.28 -18.11
N PRO A 160 14.07 -5.82 -19.28
CA PRO A 160 14.78 -6.90 -19.99
C PRO A 160 16.23 -6.63 -20.43
N VAL A 161 16.70 -5.39 -20.30
CA VAL A 161 18.02 -4.95 -20.75
C VAL A 161 19.14 -5.54 -19.88
N LEU A 162 18.92 -5.73 -18.57
CA LEU A 162 19.94 -6.20 -17.63
C LEU A 162 19.90 -7.73 -17.40
N GLN A 163 21.06 -8.34 -17.17
CA GLN A 163 21.19 -9.79 -16.90
C GLN A 163 20.40 -10.23 -15.66
N ALA A 164 20.52 -9.49 -14.55
CA ALA A 164 19.78 -9.75 -13.32
C ALA A 164 18.25 -9.78 -13.55
N GLY A 165 17.77 -8.91 -14.42
CA GLY A 165 16.36 -8.87 -14.77
C GLY A 165 15.90 -10.06 -15.63
N ARG A 166 16.76 -10.61 -16.51
CA ARG A 166 16.48 -11.85 -17.24
C ARG A 166 16.43 -13.06 -16.30
N GLU A 167 17.35 -13.13 -15.34
CA GLU A 167 17.38 -14.18 -14.32
C GLU A 167 16.15 -14.14 -13.42
N TRP A 168 15.78 -12.94 -12.94
CA TRP A 168 14.54 -12.73 -12.21
C TRP A 168 13.33 -13.21 -13.00
N ARG A 169 13.23 -12.84 -14.27
CA ARG A 169 12.10 -13.26 -15.11
C ARG A 169 12.04 -14.79 -15.26
N GLY A 170 13.18 -15.45 -15.44
CA GLY A 170 13.24 -16.91 -15.48
C GLY A 170 12.75 -17.57 -14.18
N MET A 171 13.05 -16.96 -13.02
CA MET A 171 12.51 -17.42 -11.73
C MET A 171 10.98 -17.26 -11.67
N ILE A 172 10.43 -16.13 -12.11
CA ILE A 172 8.97 -15.92 -12.11
C ILE A 172 8.25 -16.84 -13.11
N GLU A 173 8.83 -17.08 -14.28
CA GLU A 173 8.31 -18.06 -15.26
C GLU A 173 8.35 -19.49 -14.68
N THR A 174 9.42 -19.87 -13.98
CA THR A 174 9.50 -21.15 -13.25
C THR A 174 8.42 -21.27 -12.17
N ALA A 175 8.16 -20.20 -11.43
CA ALA A 175 7.10 -20.18 -10.41
C ALA A 175 5.70 -20.32 -11.04
N LEU A 176 5.45 -19.67 -12.19
CA LEU A 176 4.21 -19.82 -12.94
C LEU A 176 4.01 -21.26 -13.45
N ASP A 177 5.06 -21.89 -13.97
CA ASP A 177 5.01 -23.29 -14.38
C ASP A 177 4.73 -24.22 -13.21
N ALA A 178 5.35 -23.99 -12.04
CA ALA A 178 5.06 -24.74 -10.83
C ALA A 178 3.58 -24.62 -10.41
N LEU A 179 3.00 -23.41 -10.48
CA LEU A 179 1.56 -23.21 -10.23
C LEU A 179 0.68 -23.95 -11.24
N ALA A 180 1.05 -23.97 -12.52
CA ALA A 180 0.30 -24.68 -13.55
C ALA A 180 0.27 -26.20 -13.32
N HIS A 181 1.31 -26.75 -12.68
CA HIS A 181 1.39 -28.16 -12.29
C HIS A 181 0.88 -28.43 -10.86
N GLY A 182 0.35 -27.42 -10.17
CA GLY A 182 -0.18 -27.55 -8.80
C GLY A 182 0.88 -27.56 -7.70
N ASP A 183 2.15 -27.34 -8.00
CA ASP A 183 3.24 -27.31 -7.02
C ASP A 183 3.35 -25.93 -6.35
N ARG A 184 2.43 -25.68 -5.42
CA ARG A 184 2.34 -24.42 -4.66
C ARG A 184 3.57 -24.17 -3.78
N LYS A 185 4.19 -25.24 -3.25
CA LYS A 185 5.37 -25.13 -2.38
C LYS A 185 6.58 -24.67 -3.17
N LEU A 186 6.85 -25.31 -4.31
CA LEU A 186 7.92 -24.91 -5.22
C LEU A 186 7.71 -23.48 -5.73
N ALA A 187 6.49 -23.16 -6.18
CA ALA A 187 6.15 -21.81 -6.62
C ALA A 187 6.48 -20.78 -5.54
N ARG A 188 6.03 -21.01 -4.29
CA ARG A 188 6.31 -20.10 -3.17
C ARG A 188 7.81 -19.95 -2.90
N SER A 189 8.57 -21.05 -2.84
CA SER A 189 10.02 -20.97 -2.61
C SER A 189 10.75 -20.20 -3.71
N THR A 190 10.36 -20.40 -4.97
CA THR A 190 10.95 -19.70 -6.11
C THR A 190 10.67 -18.20 -6.07
N ILE A 191 9.44 -17.81 -5.70
CA ILE A 191 9.08 -16.39 -5.53
C ILE A 191 9.89 -15.74 -4.40
N LEU A 192 10.05 -16.44 -3.27
CA LEU A 192 10.84 -15.92 -2.16
C LEU A 192 12.31 -15.72 -2.55
N MET A 193 12.91 -16.64 -3.30
CA MET A 193 14.25 -16.46 -3.85
C MET A 193 14.31 -15.23 -4.78
N ALA A 194 13.34 -15.09 -5.69
CA ALA A 194 13.26 -13.94 -6.57
C ALA A 194 13.20 -12.61 -5.78
N LEU A 195 12.41 -12.55 -4.71
CA LEU A 195 12.29 -11.37 -3.85
C LEU A 195 13.62 -10.98 -3.16
N THR A 196 14.46 -11.94 -2.78
CA THR A 196 15.78 -11.62 -2.16
C THR A 196 16.74 -10.92 -3.12
N SER A 197 16.57 -11.13 -4.43
CA SER A 197 17.38 -10.49 -5.47
C SER A 197 16.90 -9.08 -5.83
N MET A 198 15.77 -8.63 -5.28
CA MET A 198 15.13 -7.37 -5.61
C MET A 198 15.28 -6.35 -4.48
N ASN A 199 15.56 -5.09 -4.84
CA ASN A 199 15.51 -4.00 -3.88
C ASN A 199 14.10 -3.40 -3.84
N LYS A 200 13.42 -3.55 -2.69
CA LYS A 200 12.06 -3.03 -2.46
C LYS A 200 11.98 -1.49 -2.39
N ASP A 201 13.11 -0.81 -2.26
CA ASP A 201 13.21 0.64 -2.04
C ASP A 201 13.73 1.40 -3.27
N LEU A 202 14.04 0.72 -4.38
CA LEU A 202 14.33 1.38 -5.67
C LEU A 202 13.03 1.86 -6.33
N LEU A 203 12.82 3.18 -6.30
CA LEU A 203 11.69 3.85 -6.95
C LEU A 203 11.75 3.70 -8.49
N LEU A 204 10.58 3.67 -9.12
CA LEU A 204 10.32 3.80 -10.57
C LEU A 204 10.63 2.64 -11.53
N ASP A 205 11.09 1.47 -11.07
CA ASP A 205 11.21 0.29 -11.95
C ASP A 205 10.67 -0.99 -11.30
N TRP A 206 11.34 -1.45 -10.23
CA TRP A 206 11.16 -2.79 -9.67
C TRP A 206 10.18 -2.87 -8.51
N GLN A 207 9.86 -1.75 -7.85
CA GLN A 207 9.01 -1.74 -6.65
C GLN A 207 7.64 -2.37 -6.89
N MET A 208 6.96 -2.01 -7.98
CA MET A 208 5.62 -2.54 -8.26
C MET A 208 5.64 -4.03 -8.60
N ALA A 209 6.68 -4.50 -9.33
CA ALA A 209 6.88 -5.92 -9.57
C ALA A 209 7.21 -6.67 -8.27
N TRP A 210 7.99 -6.06 -7.38
CA TRP A 210 8.29 -6.60 -6.05
C TRP A 210 7.01 -6.79 -5.23
N VAL A 211 6.13 -5.77 -5.21
CA VAL A 211 4.86 -5.81 -4.48
C VAL A 211 3.98 -6.96 -4.96
N ASP A 212 3.89 -7.16 -6.27
CA ASP A 212 3.11 -8.25 -6.82
C ASP A 212 3.75 -9.62 -6.52
N CYS A 213 5.07 -9.75 -6.57
CA CYS A 213 5.76 -10.96 -6.10
C CYS A 213 5.51 -11.22 -4.60
N ALA A 214 5.55 -10.19 -3.76
CA ALA A 214 5.28 -10.31 -2.32
C ALA A 214 3.84 -10.76 -2.05
N ARG A 215 2.86 -10.18 -2.76
CA ARG A 215 1.47 -10.63 -2.71
C ARG A 215 1.28 -12.06 -3.20
N ALA A 216 2.01 -12.48 -4.24
CA ALA A 216 1.97 -13.86 -4.72
C ALA A 216 2.48 -14.86 -3.67
N ALA A 217 3.61 -14.54 -3.02
CA ALA A 217 4.16 -15.35 -1.94
C ALA A 217 3.21 -15.43 -0.74
N GLU A 218 2.55 -14.32 -0.40
CA GLU A 218 1.58 -14.26 0.68
C GLU A 218 0.30 -15.03 0.37
N ALA A 219 -0.26 -14.89 -0.84
CA ALA A 219 -1.41 -15.66 -1.29
C ALA A 219 -1.15 -17.17 -1.19
N LEU A 220 0.04 -17.63 -1.64
CA LEU A 220 0.43 -19.04 -1.52
C LEU A 220 0.66 -19.48 -0.08
N ARG A 221 1.18 -18.60 0.79
CA ARG A 221 1.31 -18.90 2.22
C ARG A 221 -0.06 -19.17 2.84
N ARG A 222 -1.05 -18.33 2.55
CA ARG A 222 -2.44 -18.49 3.04
C ARG A 222 -3.09 -19.74 2.47
N ASP A 223 -2.93 -20.02 1.18
CA ASP A 223 -3.46 -21.23 0.54
C ASP A 223 -2.87 -22.52 1.16
N LEU A 224 -1.55 -22.54 1.39
CA LEU A 224 -0.87 -23.69 2.00
C LEU A 224 -1.27 -23.89 3.47
N ALA A 225 -1.47 -22.82 4.24
CA ALA A 225 -2.00 -22.90 5.60
C ALA A 225 -3.42 -23.47 5.61
N ALA A 226 -4.30 -22.95 4.74
CA ALA A 226 -5.68 -23.44 4.62
C ALA A 226 -5.78 -24.88 4.10
N GLU A 227 -4.76 -25.40 3.42
CA GLU A 227 -4.67 -26.81 3.03
C GLU A 227 -4.23 -27.71 4.19
N ALA A 228 -3.32 -27.23 5.05
CA ALA A 228 -2.87 -27.95 6.25
C ALA A 228 -3.96 -28.08 7.32
N ASP A 229 -4.88 -27.11 7.38
CA ASP A 229 -5.99 -27.09 8.34
C ASP A 229 -7.21 -27.92 7.88
N ARG A 230 -7.15 -28.59 6.72
CA ARG A 230 -8.22 -29.48 6.27
C ARG A 230 -8.14 -30.83 7.02
N PRO A 231 -9.22 -31.26 7.69
CA PRO A 231 -9.28 -32.51 8.43
C PRO A 231 -9.14 -33.76 7.53
#